data_AF-A0A660R080-F1
#
_entry.id   AF-A0A660R080-F1
#
_cell.length_a   1.000
_cell.length_b   1.000
_cell.length_c   1.000
_cell.angle_alpha   90.00
_cell.angle_beta   90.00
_cell.angle_gamma   90.00
#
_symmetry.space_group_name_H-M   'P 1'
#
loop_
_entity.id
_entity.type
_entity.pdbx_description
1 polymer ?
#
loop_
_entity_poly.entity_id
_entity_poly.type
_entity_poly.pdbx_seq_one_letter_code
_entity_poly.pdbx_strand_id
1 'polypeptide(L)'
;MLNEENDPAKRMNLIRVMGRNVRIDTLSTLDWAMGMEDPEEQRAALDAINQNALVGIGARIQTDETGLPKIVDTTILSAIASTGMAEPGDYISGMVNSDGSTTYFKDLPVRQIVQFLHGQPGTEIRLLMERAPTEGDTEPYSFDVPVLRSMIIMQPPF
;
A
#
# COMPACT_ATOMS: atom_id res chain seq x y z
N MET A 1 7.32 -0.59 27.35
CA MET A 1 7.18 0.79 26.80
C MET A 1 5.74 1.24 26.59
N LEU A 2 4.86 0.54 25.85
CA LEU A 2 3.41 0.88 25.81
C LEU A 2 2.60 0.22 26.94
N ASN A 3 2.86 -1.06 27.20
CA ASN A 3 2.16 -1.85 28.22
C ASN A 3 2.50 -1.47 29.68
N GLU A 4 3.37 -0.48 29.90
CA GLU A 4 3.81 -0.03 31.22
C GLU A 4 3.27 1.37 31.58
N GLU A 5 2.66 2.07 30.61
CA GLU A 5 2.09 3.41 30.81
C GLU A 5 0.59 3.29 31.04
N ASN A 6 0.13 3.61 32.26
CA ASN A 6 -1.28 3.52 32.65
C ASN A 6 -2.03 4.84 32.46
N ASP A 7 -1.33 5.93 32.14
CA ASP A 7 -1.95 7.22 31.84
C ASP A 7 -2.43 7.27 30.38
N PRO A 8 -3.76 7.36 30.14
CA PRO A 8 -4.33 7.38 28.79
C PRO A 8 -3.77 8.52 27.92
N ALA A 9 -3.51 9.69 28.51
CA ALA A 9 -3.01 10.84 27.75
C ALA A 9 -1.55 10.64 27.31
N LYS A 10 -0.73 9.98 28.13
CA LYS A 10 0.66 9.66 27.78
C LYS A 10 0.75 8.51 26.79
N ARG A 11 -0.09 7.48 26.93
CA ARG A 11 -0.24 6.40 25.94
C ARG A 11 -0.57 6.97 24.56
N MET A 12 -1.57 7.84 24.49
CA MET A 12 -1.98 8.50 23.24
C MET A 12 -0.84 9.32 22.60
N ASN A 13 -0.05 10.02 23.42
CA ASN A 13 1.10 10.78 22.92
C ASN A 13 2.22 9.86 22.40
N LEU A 14 2.52 8.77 23.10
CA LEU A 14 3.48 7.76 22.67
C LEU A 14 3.07 7.12 21.33
N ILE A 15 1.79 6.76 21.18
CA ILE A 15 1.22 6.22 19.94
C ILE A 15 1.46 7.17 18.77
N ARG A 16 1.17 8.47 18.95
CA ARG A 16 1.38 9.49 17.92
C ARG A 16 2.86 9.68 17.56
N VAL A 17 3.76 9.59 18.54
CA VAL A 17 5.20 9.70 18.30
C VAL A 17 5.73 8.46 17.56
N MET A 18 5.26 7.27 17.89
CA MET A 18 5.63 6.03 17.19
C MET A 18 5.11 6.04 15.74
N GLY A 19 3.84 6.42 15.54
CA GLY A 19 3.24 6.55 14.21
C GLY A 19 3.89 7.61 13.30
N ARG A 20 4.68 8.56 13.85
CA ARG A 20 5.44 9.53 13.05
C ARG A 20 6.71 8.95 12.42
N ASN A 21 7.24 7.85 12.95
CA ASN A 21 8.49 7.25 12.48
C ASN A 21 8.29 6.16 11.39
N VAL A 22 7.12 6.13 10.77
CA VAL A 22 6.67 5.15 9.74
C VAL A 22 7.60 5.03 8.53
N ARG A 23 8.52 5.98 8.32
CA ARG A 23 9.37 6.07 7.12
C ARG A 23 10.29 4.87 6.87
N ILE A 24 10.49 3.99 7.85
CA ILE A 24 11.47 2.90 7.77
C ILE A 24 10.81 1.53 7.58
N ASP A 25 9.61 1.30 8.13
CA ASP A 25 8.95 0.00 8.08
C ASP A 25 7.43 0.13 8.21
N THR A 26 6.80 0.59 7.14
CA THR A 26 5.36 0.88 7.10
C THR A 26 4.52 -0.36 7.42
N LEU A 27 4.91 -1.56 6.96
CA LEU A 27 4.18 -2.80 7.22
C LEU A 27 4.20 -3.17 8.70
N SER A 28 5.39 -3.26 9.32
CA SER A 28 5.50 -3.58 10.75
C SER A 28 4.82 -2.54 11.66
N THR A 29 4.82 -1.26 11.24
CA THR A 29 4.14 -0.20 11.99
C THR A 29 2.61 -0.31 11.89
N LEU A 30 2.11 -0.84 10.78
CA LEU A 30 0.68 -1.08 10.59
C LEU A 30 0.21 -2.32 11.35
N ASP A 31 0.99 -3.40 11.32
CA ASP A 31 0.72 -4.59 12.13
C ASP A 31 0.66 -4.27 13.62
N TRP A 32 1.55 -3.39 14.09
CA TRP A 32 1.50 -2.87 15.46
C TRP A 32 0.19 -2.11 15.76
N ALA A 33 -0.25 -1.21 14.86
CA ALA A 33 -1.49 -0.46 15.04
C ALA A 33 -2.74 -1.37 14.98
N MET A 34 -2.73 -2.36 14.09
CA MET A 34 -3.79 -3.36 13.94
C MET A 34 -3.89 -4.29 15.16
N GLY A 35 -2.78 -4.52 15.87
CA GLY A 35 -2.72 -5.35 17.08
C GLY A 35 -3.15 -4.66 18.38
N MET A 36 -3.62 -3.41 18.33
CA MET A 36 -4.07 -2.67 19.53
C MET A 36 -5.45 -3.14 20.00
N GLU A 37 -5.62 -3.30 21.33
CA GLU A 37 -6.88 -3.74 21.94
C GLU A 37 -7.93 -2.62 22.03
N ASP A 38 -7.50 -1.37 22.14
CA ASP A 38 -8.37 -0.20 22.27
C ASP A 38 -8.67 0.41 20.88
N PRO A 39 -9.95 0.46 20.45
CA PRO A 39 -10.34 1.03 19.16
C PRO A 39 -9.96 2.51 18.97
N GLU A 40 -9.95 3.32 20.03
CA GLU A 40 -9.57 4.74 19.93
C GLU A 40 -8.06 4.90 19.74
N GLU A 41 -7.26 4.05 20.40
CA GLU A 41 -5.81 4.02 20.24
C GLU A 41 -5.39 3.51 18.88
N GLN A 42 -6.04 2.42 18.44
CA GLN A 42 -5.90 1.90 17.08
C GLN A 42 -6.16 3.01 16.08
N ARG A 43 -7.31 3.70 16.18
CA ARG A 43 -7.65 4.82 15.30
C ARG A 43 -6.60 5.92 15.30
N ALA A 44 -6.12 6.34 16.46
CA ALA A 44 -5.08 7.37 16.57
C ALA A 44 -3.73 6.93 15.99
N ALA A 45 -3.38 5.65 16.13
CA ALA A 45 -2.18 5.07 15.52
C ALA A 45 -2.29 5.07 13.99
N LEU A 46 -3.41 4.58 13.46
CA LEU A 46 -3.70 4.55 12.02
C LEU A 46 -3.70 5.97 11.42
N ASP A 47 -4.28 6.95 12.10
CA ASP A 47 -4.27 8.36 11.67
C ASP A 47 -2.85 8.96 11.67
N ALA A 48 -2.07 8.69 12.72
CA ALA A 48 -0.68 9.14 12.80
C ALA A 48 0.18 8.49 11.70
N ILE A 49 -0.07 7.22 11.38
CA ILE A 49 0.59 6.50 10.29
C ILE A 49 0.20 7.13 8.96
N ASN A 50 -1.08 7.34 8.71
CA ASN A 50 -1.59 7.96 7.47
C ASN A 50 -1.02 9.37 7.23
N GLN A 51 -0.84 10.19 8.27
CA GLN A 51 -0.23 11.51 8.15
C GLN A 51 1.25 11.49 7.72
N ASN A 52 1.94 10.38 7.95
CA ASN A 52 3.38 10.24 7.69
C ASN A 52 3.71 9.21 6.61
N ALA A 53 2.70 8.42 6.20
CA ALA A 53 2.74 7.44 5.14
C ALA A 53 2.80 8.10 3.77
N LEU A 54 3.59 7.51 2.87
CA LEU A 54 3.57 7.89 1.45
C LEU A 54 2.22 7.49 0.85
N VAL A 55 1.57 8.43 0.17
CA VAL A 55 0.31 8.21 -0.53
C VAL A 55 0.60 7.42 -1.81
N GLY A 56 -0.06 6.28 -1.98
CA GLY A 56 0.18 5.39 -3.10
C GLY A 56 -0.84 4.27 -3.17
N ILE A 57 -0.42 3.12 -3.69
CA ILE A 57 -1.28 1.95 -3.85
C ILE A 57 -1.27 1.01 -2.63
N GLY A 58 -0.30 1.19 -1.71
CA GLY A 58 -0.13 0.34 -0.51
C GLY A 58 0.31 -1.10 -0.79
N ALA A 59 1.18 -1.27 -1.78
CA ALA A 59 1.90 -2.52 -2.05
C ALA A 59 3.40 -2.34 -1.86
N ARG A 60 4.06 -3.40 -1.40
CA ARG A 60 5.51 -3.55 -1.50
C ARG A 60 5.84 -4.21 -2.83
N ILE A 61 6.68 -3.55 -3.63
CA ILE A 61 7.08 -4.03 -4.94
C ILE A 61 8.58 -4.31 -5.01
N GLN A 62 8.96 -5.27 -5.86
CA GLN A 62 10.34 -5.59 -6.18
C GLN A 62 10.45 -5.91 -7.68
N THR A 63 11.49 -5.42 -8.34
CA THR A 63 11.78 -5.82 -9.73
C THR A 63 12.65 -7.08 -9.73
N ASP A 64 12.33 -8.03 -10.60
CA ASP A 64 13.12 -9.24 -10.84
C ASP A 64 13.69 -9.25 -12.27
N GLU A 65 14.20 -10.41 -12.70
CA GLU A 65 14.84 -10.61 -14.00
C GLU A 65 13.90 -10.33 -15.20
N THR A 66 12.59 -10.29 -15.00
CA THR A 66 11.61 -9.94 -16.04
C THR A 66 11.64 -8.44 -16.40
N GLY A 67 12.26 -7.62 -15.55
CA GLY A 67 12.25 -6.16 -15.69
C GLY A 67 10.93 -5.52 -15.27
N LEU A 68 9.97 -6.29 -14.74
CA LEU A 68 8.69 -5.80 -14.24
C LEU A 68 8.67 -5.71 -12.70
N PRO A 69 7.98 -4.71 -12.13
CA PRO A 69 7.73 -4.65 -10.69
C PRO A 69 6.71 -5.71 -10.28
N LYS A 70 7.13 -6.64 -9.42
CA LYS A 70 6.30 -7.68 -8.81
C LYS A 70 5.80 -7.23 -7.45
N ILE A 71 4.52 -7.48 -7.15
CA ILE A 71 3.95 -7.31 -5.81
C ILE A 71 4.51 -8.42 -4.92
N VAL A 72 5.28 -8.02 -3.91
CA VAL A 72 5.80 -8.94 -2.88
C VAL A 72 4.80 -9.08 -1.75
N ASP A 73 4.13 -7.99 -1.41
CA ASP A 73 3.19 -7.93 -0.29
C ASP A 73 2.21 -6.78 -0.47
N THR A 74 1.02 -6.91 0.13
CA THR A 74 0.02 -5.84 0.17
C THR A 74 -0.27 -5.47 1.61
N THR A 75 -0.35 -4.18 1.86
CA THR A 75 -0.74 -3.69 3.17
C THR A 75 -2.23 -3.95 3.39
N ILE A 76 -2.60 -4.46 4.57
CA ILE A 76 -4.00 -4.68 4.95
C ILE A 76 -4.77 -3.34 4.86
N LEU A 77 -5.95 -3.35 4.23
CA LEU A 77 -6.79 -2.16 3.97
C LEU A 77 -6.17 -1.09 3.05
N SER A 78 -5.10 -1.42 2.34
CA SER A 78 -4.55 -0.54 1.30
C SER A 78 -5.47 -0.39 0.09
N ALA A 79 -5.26 0.67 -0.68
CA ALA A 79 -5.94 0.92 -1.94
C ALA A 79 -5.99 -0.32 -2.86
N ILE A 80 -4.85 -0.99 -3.03
CA ILE A 80 -4.77 -2.17 -3.90
C ILE A 80 -5.43 -3.41 -3.26
N ALA A 81 -5.22 -3.64 -1.96
CA ALA A 81 -5.84 -4.77 -1.26
C ALA A 81 -7.37 -4.65 -1.23
N SER A 82 -7.90 -3.43 -1.07
CA SER A 82 -9.35 -3.17 -1.08
C SER A 82 -10.02 -3.48 -2.42
N THR A 83 -9.28 -3.57 -3.52
CA THR A 83 -9.85 -4.01 -4.81
C THR A 83 -10.20 -5.49 -4.81
N GLY A 84 -9.49 -6.31 -4.03
CA GLY A 84 -9.58 -7.77 -4.08
C GLY A 84 -9.14 -8.40 -5.41
N MET A 85 -8.55 -7.62 -6.32
CA MET A 85 -8.18 -8.08 -7.68
C MET A 85 -6.70 -8.45 -7.80
N ALA A 86 -5.84 -7.86 -6.97
CA ALA A 86 -4.40 -8.05 -7.02
C ALA A 86 -3.92 -8.87 -5.81
N GLU A 87 -2.93 -9.73 -6.04
CA GLU A 87 -2.38 -10.64 -5.06
C GLU A 87 -0.85 -10.58 -5.05
N PRO A 88 -0.18 -10.93 -3.94
CA PRO A 88 1.26 -11.16 -3.93
C PRO A 88 1.65 -12.18 -5.01
N GLY A 89 2.60 -11.81 -5.86
CA GLY A 89 3.00 -12.59 -7.02
C GLY A 89 2.66 -11.93 -8.36
N ASP A 90 1.68 -11.03 -8.40
CA ASP A 90 1.31 -10.31 -9.61
C ASP A 90 2.36 -9.27 -10.01
N TYR A 91 2.45 -9.00 -11.31
CA TYR A 91 3.31 -7.98 -11.88
C TYR A 91 2.51 -6.75 -12.29
N ILE A 92 3.10 -5.56 -12.12
CA ILE A 92 2.52 -4.29 -12.57
C ILE A 92 3.21 -3.89 -13.88
N SER A 93 2.58 -4.16 -15.01
CA SER A 93 3.15 -3.88 -16.34
C SER A 93 3.09 -2.40 -16.71
N GLY A 94 2.16 -1.65 -16.10
CA GLY A 94 2.05 -0.21 -16.29
C GLY A 94 0.86 0.42 -15.57
N MET A 95 0.55 1.65 -15.96
CA MET A 95 -0.64 2.36 -15.52
C MET A 95 -1.24 3.22 -16.62
N VAL A 96 -2.56 3.39 -16.58
CA VAL A 96 -3.29 4.39 -17.36
C VAL A 96 -3.52 5.60 -16.46
N ASN A 97 -3.02 6.74 -16.91
CA ASN A 97 -3.19 8.03 -16.26
C ASN A 97 -4.61 8.57 -16.51
N SER A 98 -5.00 9.58 -15.73
CA SER A 98 -6.30 10.26 -15.84
C SER A 98 -6.53 10.94 -17.20
N ASP A 99 -5.46 11.26 -17.93
CA ASP A 99 -5.53 11.81 -19.29
C ASP A 99 -5.68 10.72 -20.38
N GLY A 100 -5.76 9.45 -19.98
CA GLY A 100 -5.84 8.29 -20.87
C GLY A 100 -4.49 7.83 -21.42
N SER A 101 -3.37 8.49 -21.06
CA SER A 101 -2.04 8.04 -21.47
C SER A 101 -1.60 6.81 -20.67
N THR A 102 -0.93 5.88 -21.34
CA THR A 102 -0.37 4.68 -20.70
C THR A 102 1.11 4.86 -20.45
N THR A 103 1.53 4.59 -19.22
CA THR A 103 2.95 4.51 -18.82
C THR A 103 3.29 3.05 -18.52
N TYR A 104 4.20 2.47 -19.31
CA TYR A 104 4.71 1.11 -19.08
C TYR A 104 5.90 1.14 -18.12
N PHE A 105 5.99 0.12 -17.26
CA PHE A 105 7.01 0.05 -16.21
C PHE A 105 8.19 -0.87 -16.52
N LYS A 106 8.14 -1.60 -17.63
CA LYS A 106 9.21 -2.50 -18.04
C LYS A 106 10.53 -1.75 -18.16
N ASP A 107 11.56 -2.31 -17.52
CA ASP A 107 12.95 -1.80 -17.49
C ASP A 107 13.11 -0.41 -16.84
N LEU A 108 12.04 0.14 -16.25
CA LEU A 108 12.14 1.38 -15.49
C LEU A 108 12.79 1.12 -14.12
N PRO A 109 13.60 2.05 -13.61
CA PRO A 109 14.11 1.96 -12.25
C PRO A 109 12.95 1.95 -11.23
N VAL A 110 13.02 1.08 -10.23
CA VAL A 110 12.02 0.98 -9.14
C VAL A 110 11.68 2.35 -8.54
N ARG A 111 12.66 3.24 -8.35
CA ARG A 111 12.41 4.59 -7.81
C ARG A 111 11.46 5.40 -8.69
N GLN A 112 11.57 5.26 -10.01
CA GLN A 112 10.72 5.97 -10.97
C GLN A 112 9.31 5.35 -10.99
N ILE A 113 9.22 4.02 -10.95
CA ILE A 113 7.94 3.29 -10.83
C ILE A 113 7.19 3.74 -9.56
N VAL A 114 7.89 3.79 -8.43
CA VAL A 114 7.31 4.27 -7.16
C VAL A 114 6.79 5.70 -7.27
N GLN A 115 7.48 6.59 -8.00
CA GLN A 115 7.00 7.96 -8.22
C GLN A 115 5.70 7.99 -9.04
N PHE A 116 5.55 7.10 -10.03
CA PHE A 116 4.31 6.99 -10.79
C PHE A 116 3.16 6.38 -9.98
N LEU A 117 3.45 5.39 -9.12
CA LEU A 117 2.45 4.77 -8.26
C LEU A 117 2.02 5.69 -7.12
N HIS A 118 2.92 6.55 -6.65
CA HIS A 118 2.58 7.68 -5.79
C HIS A 118 1.78 8.73 -6.56
N GLY A 119 0.99 9.51 -5.84
CA GLY A 119 0.22 10.58 -6.44
C GLY A 119 -0.62 11.31 -5.40
N GLN A 120 -1.49 12.19 -5.88
CA GLN A 120 -2.41 12.88 -4.99
C GLN A 120 -3.44 11.91 -4.40
N PRO A 121 -3.75 11.99 -3.09
CA PRO A 121 -4.86 11.24 -2.51
C PRO A 121 -6.16 11.53 -3.25
N GLY A 122 -6.98 10.49 -3.44
CA GLY A 122 -8.27 10.60 -4.10
C GLY A 122 -8.20 10.59 -5.64
N THR A 123 -7.02 10.49 -6.25
CA THR A 123 -6.92 10.26 -7.70
C THR A 123 -7.09 8.78 -8.02
N GLU A 124 -7.95 8.47 -8.98
CA GLU A 124 -8.08 7.13 -9.53
C GLU A 124 -7.04 6.91 -10.63
N ILE A 125 -6.41 5.73 -10.60
CA ILE A 125 -5.57 5.22 -11.68
C ILE A 125 -6.02 3.83 -12.05
N ARG A 126 -5.69 3.40 -13.27
CA ARG A 126 -5.85 2.01 -13.66
C ARG A 126 -4.49 1.37 -13.79
N LEU A 127 -4.21 0.36 -12.98
CA LEU A 127 -3.00 -0.43 -13.12
C LEU A 127 -3.21 -1.48 -14.19
N LEU A 128 -2.21 -1.65 -15.04
CA LEU A 128 -2.10 -2.78 -15.95
C LEU A 128 -1.32 -3.85 -15.22
N MET A 129 -1.95 -5.00 -14.99
CA MET A 129 -1.40 -6.10 -14.20
C MET A 129 -1.18 -7.33 -15.07
N GLU A 130 -0.23 -8.17 -14.68
CA GLU A 130 0.00 -9.49 -15.27
C GLU A 130 0.09 -10.53 -14.15
N ARG A 131 -0.68 -11.62 -14.28
CA ARG A 131 -0.61 -12.75 -13.35
C ARG A 131 0.08 -13.92 -14.03
N ALA A 132 1.13 -14.42 -13.38
CA ALA A 132 1.74 -15.67 -13.78
C ALA A 132 0.77 -16.84 -13.47
N PRO A 133 0.68 -17.84 -14.36
CA PRO A 133 -0.15 -19.01 -14.13
C PRO A 133 0.26 -19.76 -12.86
N THR A 134 -0.74 -20.20 -12.09
CA THR A 134 -0.54 -21.01 -10.87
C THR A 134 -0.29 -22.48 -11.16
N GLU A 135 -0.67 -22.98 -12.35
CA GLU A 135 -0.45 -24.36 -12.80
C GLU A 135 -0.02 -24.40 -14.27
N GLY A 136 0.84 -25.37 -14.61
CA GLY A 136 1.44 -25.51 -15.95
C GLY A 136 0.38 -25.64 -17.05
N ASP A 137 0.60 -24.89 -18.14
CA ASP A 137 -0.22 -24.71 -19.36
C ASP A 137 -1.21 -23.54 -19.40
N THR A 138 -1.29 -22.66 -18.40
CA THR A 138 -1.96 -21.36 -18.61
C THR A 138 -0.98 -20.30 -19.08
N GLU A 139 -1.30 -19.57 -20.15
CA GLU A 139 -0.50 -18.39 -20.53
C GLU A 139 -0.70 -17.27 -19.48
N PRO A 140 0.33 -16.46 -19.20
CA PRO A 140 0.16 -15.24 -18.41
C PRO A 140 -0.97 -14.41 -18.99
N TYR A 141 -1.87 -13.92 -18.14
CA TYR A 141 -2.95 -13.05 -18.57
C TYR A 141 -2.80 -11.66 -17.97
N SER A 142 -3.18 -10.67 -18.77
CA SER A 142 -3.21 -9.28 -18.34
C SER A 142 -4.60 -8.89 -17.89
N PHE A 143 -4.68 -8.05 -16.85
CA PHE A 143 -5.93 -7.53 -16.33
C PHE A 143 -5.74 -6.11 -15.79
N ASP A 144 -6.83 -5.35 -15.77
CA ASP A 144 -6.83 -3.97 -15.33
C ASP A 144 -7.35 -3.89 -13.90
N VAL A 145 -6.65 -3.16 -13.02
CA VAL A 145 -7.08 -2.93 -11.65
C VAL A 145 -7.30 -1.44 -11.41
N PRO A 146 -8.56 -0.98 -11.18
CA PRO A 146 -8.82 0.38 -10.78
C PRO A 146 -8.37 0.58 -9.33
N VAL A 147 -7.47 1.52 -9.10
CA VAL A 147 -6.95 1.84 -7.78
C VAL A 147 -7.19 3.31 -7.49
N LEU A 148 -7.96 3.57 -6.43
CA LEU A 148 -8.07 4.90 -5.86
C LEU A 148 -6.85 5.14 -4.96
N ARG A 149 -5.92 5.98 -5.39
CA ARG A 149 -4.76 6.33 -4.55
C ARG A 149 -5.27 6.88 -3.24
N SER A 150 -4.96 6.20 -2.15
CA SER A 150 -5.41 6.59 -0.82
C SER A 150 -4.22 6.66 0.12
N MET A 151 -4.44 7.28 1.27
CA MET A 151 -3.56 7.04 2.40
C MET A 151 -3.62 5.55 2.74
N ILE A 152 -2.53 5.02 3.29
CA ILE A 152 -2.28 3.59 3.41
C ILE A 152 -3.44 2.82 4.09
N ILE A 153 -4.25 3.49 4.91
CA ILE A 153 -5.48 2.93 5.46
C ILE A 153 -6.67 3.82 5.09
N MET A 154 -7.66 3.23 4.42
CA MET A 154 -9.00 3.82 4.29
C MET A 154 -9.84 3.42 5.50
N GLN A 155 -10.13 4.37 6.41
CA GLN A 155 -11.21 4.14 7.38
C GLN A 155 -12.55 4.18 6.62
N PRO A 156 -13.44 3.20 6.81
CA PRO A 156 -14.78 3.29 6.26
C PRO A 156 -15.48 4.54 6.82
N PRO A 157 -16.26 5.28 6.00
CA PRO A 157 -17.15 6.28 6.55
C PRO A 157 -18.20 5.56 7.40
N PHE A 158 -18.44 6.14 8.58
CA PHE A 158 -19.39 5.74 9.62
C PHE A 158 -20.65 5.01 9.15
#